data_AF-A0A947WCV3-F1
#
_entry.id   AF-A0A947WCV3-F1
#
_cell.length_a   1.000
_cell.length_b   1.000
_cell.length_c   1.000
_cell.angle_alpha   90.00
_cell.angle_beta   90.00
_cell.angle_gamma   90.00
#
_symmetry.space_group_name_H-M   'P 1'
#
loop_
_entity.id
_entity.type
_entity.pdbx_description
1 polymer ?
#
loop_
_entity_poly.entity_id
_entity_poly.type
_entity_poly.pdbx_seq_one_letter_code
_entity_poly.pdbx_strand_id
1 'polypeptide(L)'
;EIVIKPKRSRQGPVAYALIQQLSKQDRDFLDEKLFTHHGAPPQLLVNLADGRRTISEIAAHLSLDFKQIFPISDIERAVALLEKIGYIEQHP
;
A
#
# COMPACT_ATOMS: atom_id res chain seq x y z
N GLU A 1 15.96 9.55 -2.81
CA GLU A 1 15.36 8.27 -3.23
C GLU A 1 14.08 8.17 -2.42
N ILE A 2 12.91 8.03 -3.07
CA ILE A 2 11.64 8.27 -2.37
C ILE A 2 11.41 7.17 -1.34
N VAL A 3 11.32 7.54 -0.08
CA VAL A 3 10.98 6.65 1.03
C VAL A 3 9.54 6.91 1.48
N ILE A 4 8.85 5.85 1.85
CA ILE A 4 7.45 5.91 2.24
C ILE A 4 7.32 5.69 3.73
N LYS A 5 6.55 6.54 4.42
CA LYS A 5 6.29 6.42 5.86
C LYS A 5 4.79 6.29 6.15
N PRO A 6 4.37 5.64 7.25
CA PRO A 6 2.98 5.62 7.64
C PRO A 6 2.65 6.97 8.25
N LYS A 7 1.48 7.51 7.93
CA LYS A 7 1.02 8.75 8.54
C LYS A 7 0.71 8.48 10.00
N ARG A 8 1.43 9.15 10.92
CA ARG A 8 1.34 8.91 12.37
C ARG A 8 -0.07 9.03 12.96
N SER A 9 -0.94 9.83 12.36
CA SER A 9 -2.35 9.93 12.78
C SER A 9 -3.17 8.67 12.51
N ARG A 10 -2.60 7.67 11.83
CA ARG A 10 -3.25 6.41 11.45
C ARG A 10 -2.37 5.21 11.76
N GLN A 11 -1.95 5.12 13.02
CA GLN A 11 -1.38 3.89 13.55
C GLN A 11 -2.52 2.91 13.85
N GLY A 12 -2.60 1.84 13.08
CA GLY A 12 -3.66 0.84 13.21
C GLY A 12 -3.88 0.07 11.91
N PRO A 13 -4.83 -0.87 11.90
CA PRO A 13 -5.20 -1.57 10.67
C PRO A 13 -5.73 -0.58 9.63
N VAL A 14 -5.49 -0.86 8.36
CA VAL A 14 -6.09 -0.13 7.24
C VAL A 14 -7.61 -0.27 7.34
N ALA A 15 -8.26 0.79 7.81
CA ALA A 15 -9.70 0.87 7.95
C ALA A 15 -10.38 0.93 6.57
N TYR A 16 -11.21 -0.08 6.30
CA TYR A 16 -11.99 -0.19 5.07
C TYR A 16 -12.87 1.03 4.78
N ALA A 17 -13.36 1.71 5.82
CA ALA A 17 -14.15 2.93 5.68
C ALA A 17 -13.41 4.07 4.94
N LEU A 18 -12.09 4.11 5.02
CA LEU A 18 -11.28 5.11 4.31
C LEU A 18 -11.02 4.71 2.85
N ILE A 19 -10.97 3.41 2.57
CA ILE A 19 -10.92 2.90 1.20
C ILE A 19 -12.22 3.22 0.46
N GLN A 20 -13.36 3.25 1.15
CA GLN A 20 -14.64 3.69 0.58
C GLN A 20 -14.65 5.14 0.07
N GLN A 21 -13.67 5.97 0.46
CA GLN A 21 -13.51 7.34 -0.07
C GLN A 21 -12.86 7.35 -1.47
N LEU A 22 -12.27 6.25 -1.90
CA LEU A 22 -11.72 6.11 -3.24
C LEU A 22 -12.84 5.91 -4.27
N SER A 23 -12.54 6.27 -5.52
CA SER A 23 -13.43 5.99 -6.63
C SER A 23 -13.68 4.48 -6.74
N LYS A 24 -14.80 4.07 -7.34
CA LYS A 24 -15.05 2.64 -7.57
C LYS A 24 -13.90 1.98 -8.32
N GLN A 25 -13.38 2.62 -9.36
CA GLN A 25 -12.25 2.11 -10.14
C GLN A 25 -10.98 1.89 -9.32
N ASP A 26 -10.65 2.83 -8.41
CA ASP A 26 -9.47 2.72 -7.56
C ASP A 26 -9.63 1.64 -6.50
N ARG A 27 -10.86 1.45 -5.99
CA ARG A 27 -11.18 0.34 -5.08
C ARG A 27 -11.07 -0.99 -5.79
N ASP A 28 -11.67 -1.12 -6.97
CA ASP A 28 -11.62 -2.35 -7.77
C ASP A 28 -10.16 -2.73 -8.09
N PHE A 29 -9.31 -1.74 -8.43
CA PHE A 29 -7.87 -1.95 -8.61
C PHE A 29 -7.20 -2.50 -7.35
N LEU A 30 -7.41 -1.85 -6.19
CA LEU A 30 -6.85 -2.35 -4.94
C LEU A 30 -7.39 -3.74 -4.63
N ASP A 31 -8.67 -4.00 -4.89
CA ASP A 31 -9.30 -5.27 -4.56
C ASP A 31 -8.75 -6.42 -5.39
N GLU A 32 -8.62 -6.24 -6.70
CA GLU A 32 -8.02 -7.22 -7.60
C GLU A 32 -6.53 -7.46 -7.30
N LYS A 33 -5.77 -6.38 -7.10
CA LYS A 33 -4.30 -6.45 -7.04
C LYS A 33 -3.77 -6.71 -5.65
N LEU A 34 -4.48 -6.26 -4.62
CA LEU A 34 -3.99 -6.25 -3.23
C LEU A 34 -4.99 -6.80 -2.23
N PHE A 35 -6.31 -6.78 -2.40
CA PHE A 35 -7.22 -7.41 -1.43
C PHE A 35 -7.51 -8.89 -1.70
N THR A 36 -6.89 -9.50 -2.71
CA THR A 36 -7.02 -10.94 -3.04
C THR A 36 -6.72 -11.85 -1.84
N HIS A 37 -5.97 -11.37 -0.84
CA HIS A 37 -5.71 -12.04 0.43
C HIS A 37 -6.38 -11.33 1.64
N HIS A 38 -7.68 -11.06 1.57
CA HIS A 38 -8.47 -10.45 2.66
C HIS A 38 -7.93 -9.10 3.18
N GLY A 39 -7.25 -8.33 2.34
CA GLY A 39 -6.65 -7.05 2.72
C GLY A 39 -5.36 -7.12 3.53
N ALA A 40 -4.74 -8.30 3.63
CA ALA A 40 -3.39 -8.43 4.17
C ALA A 40 -2.33 -7.64 3.38
N PRO A 41 -2.35 -7.56 2.03
CA PRO A 41 -1.34 -6.83 1.27
C PRO A 41 -1.33 -5.30 1.49
N PRO A 42 -2.47 -4.57 1.56
CA PRO A 42 -2.48 -3.15 1.91
C PRO A 42 -1.99 -2.89 3.33
N GLN A 43 -2.35 -3.75 4.29
CA GLN A 43 -1.82 -3.66 5.64
C GLN A 43 -0.30 -3.87 5.67
N LEU A 44 0.17 -4.89 4.96
CA LEU A 44 1.58 -5.22 4.90
C LEU A 44 2.38 -4.13 4.18
N LEU A 45 1.81 -3.51 3.14
CA LEU A 45 2.39 -2.35 2.46
C LEU A 45 2.57 -1.18 3.43
N VAL A 46 1.55 -0.83 4.22
CA VAL A 46 1.65 0.22 5.24
C VAL A 46 2.69 -0.14 6.32
N ASN A 47 2.79 -1.40 6.71
CA ASN A 47 3.80 -1.87 7.67
C ASN A 47 5.23 -1.80 7.11
N LEU A 48 5.40 -2.11 5.82
CA LEU A 48 6.70 -2.08 5.14
C LEU A 48 7.16 -0.66 4.79
N ALA A 49 6.23 0.29 4.68
CA ALA A 49 6.47 1.70 4.55
C ALA A 49 7.02 2.31 5.85
N ASP A 50 8.21 1.89 6.30
CA ASP A 50 8.84 2.29 7.56
C ASP A 50 9.77 3.51 7.43
N GLY A 51 9.80 4.14 6.25
CA GLY A 51 10.69 5.25 5.91
C GLY A 51 12.13 4.85 5.60
N ARG A 52 12.41 3.56 5.47
CA ARG A 52 13.73 3.03 5.10
C ARG A 52 13.71 2.29 3.77
N ARG A 53 12.56 1.71 3.42
CA ARG A 53 12.40 0.97 2.16
C ARG A 53 11.91 1.85 1.02
N THR A 54 12.44 1.56 -0.15
CA THR A 54 11.98 2.03 -1.45
C THR A 54 10.77 1.23 -1.92
N ILE A 55 10.07 1.73 -2.93
CA ILE A 55 8.95 1.02 -3.56
C ILE A 55 9.39 -0.33 -4.11
N SER A 56 10.56 -0.40 -4.74
CA SER A 56 11.12 -1.63 -5.30
C SER A 56 11.37 -2.68 -4.22
N GLU A 57 11.91 -2.28 -3.07
CA GLU A 57 12.12 -3.18 -1.93
C GLU A 57 10.80 -3.65 -1.32
N ILE A 58 9.81 -2.75 -1.19
CA ILE A 58 8.46 -3.12 -0.74
C ILE A 58 7.83 -4.14 -1.68
N ALA A 59 7.94 -3.94 -3.00
CA ALA A 59 7.42 -4.87 -4.00
C ALA A 59 8.10 -6.25 -3.90
N ALA A 60 9.42 -6.28 -3.69
CA ALA A 60 10.16 -7.52 -3.49
C ALA A 60 9.70 -8.27 -2.22
N HIS A 61 9.56 -7.56 -1.10
CA HIS A 61 9.07 -8.13 0.17
C HIS A 61 7.67 -8.71 0.03
N LEU A 62 6.72 -7.94 -0.51
CA LEU A 62 5.35 -8.40 -0.75
C LEU A 62 5.34 -9.65 -1.66
N SER A 63 6.19 -9.66 -2.69
CA SER A 63 6.23 -10.79 -3.62
C SER A 63 6.71 -12.08 -2.96
N LEU A 64 7.68 -11.98 -2.05
CA LEU A 64 8.18 -13.11 -1.28
C LEU A 64 7.14 -13.60 -0.27
N ASP A 65 6.50 -12.69 0.47
CA ASP A 65 5.55 -13.03 1.54
C ASP A 65 4.28 -13.70 0.99
N PHE A 66 3.78 -13.24 -0.15
CA PHE A 66 2.58 -13.79 -0.79
C PHE A 66 2.87 -14.84 -1.86
N LYS A 67 4.14 -15.14 -2.14
CA LYS A 67 4.57 -16.09 -3.20
C LYS A 67 3.96 -15.80 -4.56
N GLN A 68 3.81 -14.51 -4.87
CA GLN A 68 3.22 -13.98 -6.11
C GLN A 68 4.05 -12.78 -6.56
N ILE A 69 4.15 -12.52 -7.86
CA ILE A 69 4.81 -11.29 -8.35
C ILE A 69 3.88 -10.09 -8.17
N PHE A 70 4.35 -9.08 -7.45
CA PHE A 70 3.76 -7.75 -7.41
C PHE A 70 4.59 -6.79 -8.27
N PRO A 71 4.07 -6.35 -9.43
CA PRO A 71 4.76 -5.36 -10.27
C PRO A 71 5.01 -4.07 -9.50
N ILE A 72 6.19 -3.47 -9.66
CA ILE A 72 6.55 -2.20 -9.03
C ILE A 72 5.49 -1.13 -9.34
N SER A 73 5.02 -1.05 -10.58
CA SER A 73 3.97 -0.11 -11.01
C SER A 73 2.64 -0.28 -10.27
N ASP A 74 2.28 -1.51 -9.91
CA ASP A 74 1.07 -1.79 -9.14
C ASP A 74 1.24 -1.30 -7.69
N ILE A 75 2.45 -1.48 -7.12
CA ILE A 75 2.80 -0.95 -5.79
C ILE A 75 2.86 0.57 -5.78
N GLU A 76 3.46 1.21 -6.79
CA GLU A 76 3.49 2.68 -6.94
C GLU A 76 2.07 3.25 -6.94
N ARG A 77 1.17 2.65 -7.74
CA ARG A 77 -0.23 3.08 -7.79
C ARG A 77 -0.92 2.87 -6.45
N ALA A 78 -0.70 1.74 -5.79
CA ALA A 78 -1.28 1.48 -4.47
C ALA A 78 -0.80 2.46 -3.41
N VAL A 79 0.50 2.80 -3.42
CA VAL A 79 1.10 3.83 -2.58
C VAL A 79 0.41 5.17 -2.82
N ALA A 80 0.28 5.59 -4.07
CA ALA A 80 -0.40 6.85 -4.40
C ALA A 80 -1.86 6.88 -3.91
N LEU A 81 -2.58 5.75 -4.00
CA LEU A 81 -3.95 5.64 -3.49
C LEU A 81 -4.01 5.72 -1.96
N LEU A 82 -3.09 5.03 -1.27
CA LEU A 82 -3.00 5.04 0.20
C LEU A 82 -2.56 6.41 0.74
N GLU A 83 -1.70 7.12 0.02
CA GLU A 83 -1.33 8.50 0.31
C GLU A 83 -2.53 9.43 0.16
N LYS A 84 -3.28 9.31 -0.95
CA LYS A 84 -4.49 10.12 -1.22
C LYS A 84 -5.52 10.01 -0.10
N ILE A 85 -5.73 8.81 0.44
CA ILE A 85 -6.64 8.64 1.58
C ILE A 85 -5.99 8.95 2.92
N GLY A 86 -4.66 9.13 3.00
CA GLY A 86 -3.93 9.61 4.16
C GLY A 86 -3.37 8.53 5.10
N TYR A 87 -3.07 7.33 4.59
CA TYR A 87 -2.40 6.26 5.36
C TYR A 87 -0.88 6.37 5.36
N ILE A 88 -0.32 6.91 4.29
CA ILE A 88 1.13 7.04 4.12
C ILE A 88 1.46 8.42 3.58
N GLU A 89 2.75 8.75 3.62
CA GLU A 89 3.34 9.98 3.12
C GLU A 89 4.66 9.65 2.42
N GLN A 90 4.89 10.25 1.26
CA GLN A 90 6.13 10.10 0.51
C GLN A 90 7.12 11.20 0.88
N HIS A 91 8.38 10.81 1.12
CA HIS A 91 9.47 11.73 1.43
C HIS A 91 10.61 11.54 0.40
N PRO A 92 11.19 12.64 -0.14
CA PRO A 92 12.25 12.57 -1.15
C PRO A 92 13.59 12.02 -0.66
#